data_AF-A0AAW5X006-F1
#
_entry.id   AF-A0AAW5X006-F1
#
_cell.length_a   1.000
_cell.length_b   1.000
_cell.length_c   1.000
_cell.angle_alpha   90.00
_cell.angle_beta   90.00
_cell.angle_gamma   90.00
#
_symmetry.space_group_name_H-M   'P 1'
#
loop_
_entity.id
_entity.type
_entity.pdbx_description
1 polymer ?
#
loop_
_entity_poly.entity_id
_entity_poly.type
_entity_poly.pdbx_seq_one_letter_code
_entity_poly.pdbx_strand_id
1 'polypeptide(L)'
;MLTAEERKNTKYELNENFRRLNYSKERVCKDTQLTLQELDAVLDMSNPNPAYVWKVRDYLEDMLKKAGQEVYPWSKMANHSANHWFNYDTPWR
;
A
#
# COMPACT_ATOMS: atom_id res chain seq x y z
N MET A 1 -16.39 -3.94 -6.47
CA MET A 1 -16.12 -4.60 -5.18
C MET A 1 -15.10 -5.71 -5.43
N LEU A 2 -14.06 -5.81 -4.61
CA LEU A 2 -13.05 -6.88 -4.74
C LEU A 2 -13.63 -8.22 -4.25
N THR A 3 -13.41 -9.31 -5.00
CA THR A 3 -13.75 -10.67 -4.55
C THR A 3 -12.83 -11.09 -3.39
N ALA A 4 -13.17 -12.18 -2.70
CA ALA A 4 -12.33 -12.71 -1.62
C ALA A 4 -10.92 -13.10 -2.11
N GLU A 5 -10.81 -13.64 -3.33
CA GLU A 5 -9.53 -13.99 -3.95
C GLU A 5 -8.73 -12.75 -4.33
N GLU A 6 -9.37 -11.72 -4.87
CA GLU A 6 -8.71 -10.47 -5.22
C GLU A 6 -8.14 -9.77 -3.97
N ARG A 7 -8.88 -9.78 -2.85
CA ARG A 7 -8.38 -9.28 -1.57
C ARG A 7 -7.16 -10.06 -1.06
N LYS A 8 -7.17 -11.40 -1.23
CA LYS A 8 -6.04 -12.25 -0.83
C LYS A 8 -4.79 -11.98 -1.67
N ASN A 9 -4.96 -11.78 -2.98
CA ASN A 9 -3.86 -11.45 -3.88
C ASN A 9 -3.27 -10.07 -3.57
N THR A 10 -4.13 -9.06 -3.41
CA THR A 10 -3.71 -7.71 -2.99
C THR A 10 -3.00 -7.72 -1.65
N LYS A 11 -3.50 -8.50 -0.67
CA LYS A 11 -2.82 -8.69 0.62
C LYS A 11 -1.40 -9.23 0.39
N TYR A 12 -1.25 -10.27 -0.41
CA TYR A 12 0.05 -10.86 -0.70
C TYR A 12 1.00 -9.87 -1.38
N GLU A 13 0.51 -9.13 -2.38
CA GLU A 13 1.27 -8.12 -3.11
C GLU A 13 1.76 -6.98 -2.19
N LEU A 14 0.89 -6.47 -1.29
CA LEU A 14 1.24 -5.44 -0.31
C LEU A 14 2.33 -5.93 0.63
N ASN A 15 2.19 -7.15 1.17
CA ASN A 15 3.16 -7.71 2.09
C ASN A 15 4.50 -8.00 1.40
N GLU A 16 4.50 -8.49 0.16
CA GLU A 16 5.73 -8.74 -0.58
C GLU A 16 6.47 -7.43 -0.91
N ASN A 17 5.75 -6.38 -1.32
CA ASN A 17 6.35 -5.06 -1.54
C ASN A 17 6.86 -4.43 -0.24
N PHE A 18 6.13 -4.56 0.87
CA PHE A 18 6.59 -4.11 2.18
C PHE A 18 7.86 -4.85 2.62
N ARG A 19 7.91 -6.18 2.42
CA ARG A 19 9.08 -7.02 2.72
C ARG A 19 10.29 -6.62 1.88
N ARG A 20 10.09 -6.32 0.59
CA ARG A 20 11.16 -5.86 -0.31
C ARG A 20 11.75 -4.52 0.12
N LEU A 21 10.87 -3.60 0.54
CA LEU A 21 11.27 -2.27 1.01
C LEU A 21 12.16 -2.37 2.27
N ASN A 22 11.97 -3.41 3.08
CA ASN A 22 12.77 -3.69 4.27
C ASN A 22 12.79 -2.52 5.28
N TYR A 23 11.68 -1.76 5.33
CA TYR A 23 11.50 -0.67 6.29
C TYR A 23 10.73 -1.18 7.52
N SER A 24 10.94 -0.53 8.66
CA SER A 24 10.15 -0.82 9.85
C SER A 24 8.73 -0.21 9.71
N LYS A 25 7.75 -0.85 10.35
CA LYS A 25 6.36 -0.36 10.32
C LYS A 25 6.24 1.05 10.88
N GLU A 26 7.02 1.37 11.90
CA GLU A 26 7.07 2.69 12.54
C GLU A 26 7.54 3.77 11.57
N ARG A 27 8.55 3.46 10.73
CA ARG A 27 9.02 4.38 9.70
C ARG A 27 7.95 4.62 8.65
N VAL A 28 7.32 3.55 8.15
CA VAL A 28 6.23 3.67 7.17
C VAL A 28 5.08 4.49 7.74
N CYS A 29 4.64 4.19 8.96
CA CYS A 29 3.62 4.97 9.68
C CYS A 29 3.98 6.45 9.81
N LYS A 30 5.23 6.76 10.16
CA LYS A 30 5.71 8.14 10.28
C LYS A 30 5.66 8.87 8.93
N ASP A 31 6.15 8.23 7.88
CA ASP A 31 6.21 8.81 6.53
C ASP A 31 4.81 8.96 5.91
N THR A 32 3.93 8.00 6.14
CA THR A 32 2.54 8.03 5.64
C THR A 32 1.59 8.74 6.60
N GLN A 33 2.05 9.18 7.78
CA GLN A 33 1.17 9.68 8.86
C GLN A 33 -0.01 8.75 9.17
N LEU A 34 0.21 7.43 9.08
CA LEU A 34 -0.77 6.42 9.46
C LEU A 34 -0.42 5.89 10.84
N THR A 35 -1.42 5.46 11.59
CA THR A 35 -1.19 4.69 12.81
C THR A 35 -0.77 3.26 12.46
N LEU A 36 -0.11 2.57 13.41
CA LEU A 36 0.26 1.16 13.24
C LEU A 36 -0.97 0.29 12.96
N GLN A 37 -2.10 0.59 13.62
CA GLN A 37 -3.35 -0.14 13.42
C GLN A 37 -3.93 0.06 12.01
N GLU A 38 -3.88 1.28 11.46
CA GLU A 38 -4.32 1.53 10.09
C GLU A 38 -3.42 0.85 9.06
N LEU A 39 -2.09 0.90 9.28
CA LEU A 39 -1.13 0.21 8.42
C LEU A 39 -1.35 -1.30 8.46
N ASP A 40 -1.53 -1.88 9.64
CA ASP A 40 -1.81 -3.31 9.79
C ASP A 40 -3.15 -3.68 9.15
N ALA A 41 -4.20 -2.87 9.30
CA ALA A 41 -5.49 -3.12 8.63
C ALA A 41 -5.34 -3.14 7.10
N VAL A 42 -4.51 -2.25 6.53
CA VAL A 42 -4.19 -2.23 5.10
C VAL A 42 -3.38 -3.46 4.69
N LEU A 43 -2.29 -3.76 5.41
CA LEU A 43 -1.43 -4.91 5.15
C LEU A 43 -2.17 -6.24 5.29
N ASP A 44 -3.13 -6.33 6.21
CA ASP A 44 -3.95 -7.51 6.40
C ASP A 44 -5.19 -7.56 5.52
N MET A 45 -5.49 -6.47 4.80
CA MET A 45 -6.75 -6.26 4.09
C MET A 45 -7.99 -6.53 4.96
N SER A 46 -7.88 -6.24 6.27
CA SER A 46 -8.92 -6.44 7.27
C SER A 46 -9.84 -5.22 7.35
N ASN A 47 -10.76 -5.12 6.39
CA ASN A 47 -11.67 -3.97 6.22
C ASN A 47 -10.97 -2.60 6.25
N PRO A 48 -9.88 -2.39 5.46
CA PRO A 48 -9.15 -1.14 5.48
C PRO A 48 -9.95 -0.01 4.84
N ASN A 49 -9.61 1.23 5.20
CA ASN A 49 -10.06 2.40 4.46
C ASN A 49 -9.46 2.35 3.04
N PRO A 50 -10.26 2.33 1.96
CA PRO A 50 -9.76 2.28 0.60
C PRO A 50 -8.72 3.37 0.29
N ALA A 51 -8.88 4.58 0.83
CA ALA A 51 -7.92 5.67 0.64
C ALA A 51 -6.53 5.33 1.21
N TYR A 52 -6.48 4.66 2.35
CA TYR A 52 -5.20 4.26 2.97
C TYR A 52 -4.53 3.11 2.21
N VAL A 53 -5.31 2.25 1.57
CA VAL A 53 -4.75 1.19 0.73
C VAL A 53 -4.00 1.80 -0.45
N TRP A 54 -4.60 2.79 -1.12
CA TRP A 54 -3.94 3.55 -2.19
C TRP A 54 -2.72 4.33 -1.66
N LYS A 55 -2.86 4.97 -0.50
CA LYS A 55 -1.76 5.69 0.18
C LYS A 55 -0.53 4.81 0.41
N VAL A 56 -0.72 3.63 1.01
CA VAL A 56 0.37 2.67 1.29
C VAL A 56 0.94 2.10 0.01
N ARG A 57 0.09 1.79 -0.98
CA ARG A 57 0.53 1.28 -2.28
C ARG A 57 1.47 2.28 -2.98
N ASP A 58 1.05 3.55 -3.10
CA ASP A 58 1.86 4.60 -3.74
C ASP A 58 3.15 4.87 -2.96
N TYR A 59 3.08 4.85 -1.62
CA TYR A 59 4.27 4.97 -0.78
C TYR A 59 5.27 3.84 -1.06
N LEU A 60 4.82 2.58 -1.07
CA LEU A 60 5.68 1.44 -1.37
C LEU A 60 6.29 1.56 -2.76
N GLU A 61 5.49 1.93 -3.76
CA GLU A 61 5.95 2.11 -5.13
C GLU A 61 7.02 3.21 -5.24
N ASP A 62 6.79 4.38 -4.63
CA ASP A 62 7.73 5.50 -4.62
C ASP A 62 9.01 5.16 -3.87
N MET A 63 8.91 4.53 -2.70
CA MET A 63 10.07 4.20 -1.88
C MET A 63 10.91 3.08 -2.49
N LEU A 64 10.28 2.05 -3.07
CA LEU A 64 10.99 1.00 -3.80
C LEU A 64 11.73 1.58 -5.02
N LYS A 65 11.06 2.45 -5.80
CA LYS A 65 11.70 3.18 -6.90
C LYS A 65 12.86 4.05 -6.42
N LYS A 66 12.71 4.80 -5.33
CA LYS A 66 13.78 5.60 -4.72
C LYS A 66 14.95 4.73 -4.23
N ALA A 67 14.68 3.53 -3.74
CA ALA A 67 15.67 2.55 -3.33
C ALA A 67 16.34 1.81 -4.51
N GLY A 68 15.89 2.04 -5.76
CA GLY A 68 16.36 1.32 -6.94
C GLY A 68 15.90 -0.14 -6.99
N GLN A 69 14.84 -0.49 -6.25
CA GLN A 69 14.27 -1.84 -6.21
C GLN A 69 13.04 -1.95 -7.11
N GLU A 70 12.85 -3.12 -7.72
CA GLU A 70 11.68 -3.41 -8.53
C GLU A 70 10.45 -3.71 -7.67
N VAL A 71 9.36 -2.99 -7.99
CA VAL A 71 8.04 -3.18 -7.38
C VAL A 71 7.44 -4.48 -7.88
N TYR A 72 6.97 -5.30 -6.95
CA TYR A 72 6.20 -6.49 -7.29
C TYR A 72 4.89 -6.07 -7.99
N PRO A 73 4.58 -6.63 -9.18
CA PRO A 73 3.47 -6.18 -9.99
C PRO A 73 2.14 -6.37 -9.27
N TRP A 74 1.31 -5.32 -9.31
CA TRP A 74 -0.04 -5.36 -8.78
C TRP A 74 -0.98 -6.07 -9.76
N SER A 75 -1.77 -7.05 -9.31
CA SER A 75 -2.70 -7.75 -10.20
C SER A 75 -3.99 -6.95 -10.42
N LYS A 76 -4.63 -6.50 -9.33
CA LYS A 76 -5.91 -5.76 -9.35
C LYS A 76 -5.76 -4.27 -9.16
N MET A 77 -4.68 -3.84 -8.50
CA MET A 77 -4.37 -2.42 -8.31
C MET A 77 -3.58 -1.81 -9.46
N ALA A 78 -3.32 -2.53 -10.55
CA ALA A 78 -2.59 -2.01 -11.71
C ALA A 78 -3.21 -0.74 -12.31
N ASN A 79 -4.54 -0.57 -12.20
CA ASN A 79 -5.23 0.56 -12.81
C ASN A 79 -5.34 1.76 -11.86
N HIS A 80 -4.42 2.72 -11.99
CA HIS A 80 -4.47 4.00 -11.28
C HIS A 80 -5.77 4.81 -11.52
N SER A 81 -6.53 4.53 -12.58
CA SER A 81 -7.78 5.25 -12.85
C SER A 81 -8.86 5.00 -11.78
N ALA A 82 -8.73 3.93 -11.00
CA ALA A 82 -9.63 3.67 -9.86
C ALA A 82 -9.35 4.61 -8.66
N ASN A 83 -8.23 5.33 -8.67
CA ASN A 83 -7.81 6.22 -7.60
C ASN A 83 -8.45 7.62 -7.65
N HIS A 84 -9.08 8.02 -8.77
CA HIS A 84 -9.69 9.34 -8.92
C HIS A 84 -10.85 9.63 -7.95
N TRP A 85 -11.29 8.61 -7.20
CA TRP A 85 -12.43 8.69 -6.29
C TRP A 85 -11.98 8.86 -4.83
N PHE A 86 -10.69 8.72 -4.52
CA PHE A 86 -10.17 8.74 -3.17
C PHE A 86 -9.10 9.83 -3.01
N ASN A 87 -9.42 10.85 -2.22
CA ASN A 87 -8.46 11.87 -1.84
C ASN A 87 -7.68 11.39 -0.60
N TYR A 88 -6.35 11.35 -0.71
CA TYR A 88 -5.44 11.16 0.42
C TYR A 88 -4.17 11.98 0.21
N ASP A 89 -3.56 12.40 1.32
CA ASP A 89 -2.31 13.14 1.29
C ASP A 89 -1.11 12.22 1.01
N THR A 90 -0.08 12.74 0.36
CA THR A 90 1.21 12.05 0.13
C THR A 90 2.36 12.79 0.81
N PRO A 91 2.42 12.84 2.15
CA PRO A 91 3.40 13.64 2.89
C PRO A 91 4.87 13.21 2.72
N TRP A 92 5.13 12.03 2.14
CA TRP A 92 6.47 11.50 1.84
C TRP A 92 7.02 11.92 0.47
N ARG A 93 6.21 12.63 -0.33
CA ARG A 93 6.61 13.17 -1.63
C ARG A 93 7.26 14.54 -1.49
#